data_AF-X0TE50-F1
#
_entry.id   AF-X0TE50-F1
#
_cell.length_a   1.000
_cell.length_b   1.000
_cell.length_c   1.000
_cell.angle_alpha   90.00
_cell.angle_beta   90.00
_cell.angle_gamma   90.00
#
_symmetry.space_group_name_H-M   'P 1'
#
loop_
_entity.id
_entity.type
_entity.pdbx_description
1 polymer ?
#
loop_
_entity_poly.entity_id
_entity_poly.type
_entity_poly.pdbx_seq_one_letter_code
_entity_poly.pdbx_strand_id
1 'polypeptide(L)'
;DAQAFGLKVRRSDDGSRAVTFRCDGKVLDVAGTKVPLKLDKDQGILTLHVFLDKSLMEVFVNGGRESVTRVIHPGQEDLGIEVFAEGGTAEVRAIDVWEMKAIWPN
;
A
#
# COMPACT_ATOMS: atom_id res chain seq x y z
N ASP A 1 -11.89 10.50 13.16
CA ASP A 1 -11.29 9.64 12.13
C ASP A 1 -10.89 10.44 10.91
N ALA A 2 -9.80 10.04 10.26
CA ALA A 2 -9.28 10.69 9.05
C ALA A 2 -10.28 10.60 7.88
N GLN A 3 -10.30 11.62 7.04
CA GLN A 3 -11.08 11.62 5.78
C GLN A 3 -10.48 10.67 4.75
N ALA A 4 -9.16 10.52 4.78
CA ALA A 4 -8.45 9.50 4.04
C ALA A 4 -7.18 9.10 4.78
N PHE A 5 -6.68 7.91 4.47
CA PHE A 5 -5.44 7.39 5.00
C PHE A 5 -4.81 6.42 4.00
N GLY A 6 -3.56 6.04 4.23
CA GLY A 6 -2.92 5.14 3.31
C GLY A 6 -1.47 4.81 3.59
N LEU A 7 -0.86 4.24 2.57
CA LEU A 7 0.50 3.73 2.56
C LEU A 7 1.19 4.23 1.29
N LYS A 8 2.42 4.69 1.44
CA LYS A 8 3.35 4.92 0.33
C LYS A 8 4.44 3.87 0.41
N VAL A 9 4.72 3.21 -0.70
CA VAL A 9 5.83 2.27 -0.85
C VAL A 9 6.78 2.74 -1.93
N ARG A 10 8.01 2.20 -1.92
CA ARG A 10 9.07 2.65 -2.84
C ARG A 10 9.21 4.17 -2.82
N ARG A 11 9.24 4.74 -1.61
CA ARG A 11 9.39 6.17 -1.39
C ARG A 11 10.87 6.55 -1.47
N SER A 12 11.19 7.59 -2.22
CA SER A 12 12.53 8.19 -2.21
C SER A 12 12.80 8.91 -0.90
N ASP A 13 14.07 9.09 -0.53
CA ASP A 13 14.44 9.77 0.73
C ASP A 13 13.91 11.21 0.79
N ASP A 14 14.02 11.95 -0.31
CA ASP A 14 13.50 13.31 -0.46
C ASP A 14 11.96 13.39 -0.48
N GLY A 15 11.27 12.24 -0.59
CA GLY A 15 9.82 12.14 -0.66
C GLY A 15 9.20 12.58 -1.98
N SER A 16 10.00 12.91 -3.00
CA SER A 16 9.49 13.37 -4.30
C SER A 16 8.88 12.24 -5.14
N ARG A 17 9.25 10.99 -4.86
CA ARG A 17 8.74 9.79 -5.53
C ARG A 17 8.17 8.81 -4.53
N ALA A 18 7.03 8.21 -4.88
CA ALA A 18 6.43 7.08 -4.17
C ALA A 18 5.35 6.42 -5.01
N VAL A 19 5.08 5.14 -4.75
CA VAL A 19 3.83 4.49 -5.17
C VAL A 19 2.83 4.63 -4.03
N THR A 20 1.71 5.32 -4.27
CA THR A 20 0.75 5.70 -3.24
C THR A 20 -0.50 4.83 -3.27
N PHE A 21 -0.90 4.32 -2.11
CA PHE A 21 -2.16 3.67 -1.85
C PHE A 21 -2.98 4.58 -0.94
N ARG A 22 -4.19 4.97 -1.34
CA ARG A 22 -5.03 5.91 -0.58
C ARG A 22 -6.46 5.40 -0.47
N CYS A 23 -6.99 5.35 0.75
CA CYS A 23 -8.36 4.95 1.04
C CYS A 23 -9.15 6.13 1.62
N ASP A 24 -10.35 6.39 1.11
CA ASP A 24 -11.29 7.41 1.63
C ASP A 24 -12.49 6.80 2.38
N GLY A 25 -12.38 5.52 2.74
CA GLY A 25 -13.44 4.75 3.38
C GLY A 25 -14.43 4.09 2.41
N LYS A 26 -14.43 4.47 1.12
CA LYS A 26 -15.30 3.89 0.07
C LYS A 26 -14.52 3.31 -1.08
N VAL A 27 -13.39 3.92 -1.42
CA VAL A 27 -12.53 3.52 -2.52
C VAL A 27 -11.10 3.47 -2.02
N LEU A 28 -10.41 2.37 -2.33
CA LEU A 28 -8.96 2.29 -2.26
C LEU A 28 -8.40 2.56 -3.65
N ASP A 29 -7.60 3.61 -3.77
CA ASP A 29 -6.82 3.92 -4.96
C ASP A 29 -5.40 3.34 -4.78
N VAL A 30 -5.05 2.33 -5.58
CA VAL A 30 -3.74 1.69 -5.61
C VAL A 30 -2.99 2.17 -6.84
N ALA A 31 -2.17 3.21 -6.67
CA ALA A 31 -1.34 3.81 -7.72
C ALA A 31 -2.13 4.33 -8.96
N GLY A 32 -3.42 4.63 -8.82
CA GLY A 32 -4.34 4.99 -9.90
C GLY A 32 -5.39 3.92 -10.21
N THR A 33 -5.26 2.72 -9.65
CA THR A 33 -6.26 1.65 -9.80
C THR A 33 -7.29 1.75 -8.68
N LYS A 34 -8.53 2.06 -9.01
CA LYS A 34 -9.61 2.25 -8.04
C LYS A 34 -10.32 0.95 -7.73
N VAL A 35 -10.31 0.56 -6.47
CA VAL A 35 -10.99 -0.62 -5.92
C VAL A 35 -12.13 -0.14 -5.02
N PRO A 36 -13.40 -0.38 -5.38
CA PRO A 36 -14.52 -0.13 -4.47
C PRO A 36 -14.39 -1.01 -3.22
N LEU A 37 -14.49 -0.42 -2.04
CA LEU A 37 -14.42 -1.13 -0.77
C LEU A 37 -15.73 -1.04 -0.01
N LYS A 38 -16.06 -2.15 0.63
CA LYS A 38 -16.93 -2.17 1.80
C LYS A 38 -16.03 -2.54 2.98
N LEU A 39 -15.53 -1.53 3.68
CA LEU A 39 -14.87 -1.76 4.96
C LEU A 39 -15.90 -2.39 5.91
N ASP A 40 -15.45 -3.36 6.70
CA ASP A 40 -16.33 -4.03 7.64
C ASP A 40 -16.91 -3.00 8.62
N LYS A 41 -18.23 -3.02 8.81
CA LYS A 41 -18.93 -1.96 9.55
C LYS A 41 -18.54 -1.92 11.02
N ASP A 42 -18.12 -3.06 11.56
CA ASP A 42 -17.85 -3.21 12.99
C ASP A 42 -16.40 -2.87 13.37
N GLN A 43 -15.47 -2.87 12.40
CA GLN A 43 -14.05 -2.60 12.68
C GLN A 43 -13.43 -1.51 11.81
N GLY A 44 -13.96 -1.23 10.62
CA GLY A 44 -13.44 -0.20 9.73
C GLY A 44 -11.99 -0.45 9.24
N ILE A 45 -11.48 -1.68 9.37
CA ILE A 45 -10.07 -1.99 9.10
C ILE A 45 -9.85 -2.24 7.61
N LEU A 46 -8.86 -1.55 7.06
CA LEU A 46 -8.24 -1.91 5.80
C LEU A 46 -7.05 -2.83 6.06
N THR A 47 -7.08 -4.06 5.54
CA THR A 47 -5.93 -4.97 5.59
C THR A 47 -5.32 -5.08 4.21
N LEU A 48 -4.01 -4.84 4.10
CA LEU A 48 -3.25 -4.95 2.85
C LEU A 48 -2.14 -5.99 3.00
N HIS A 49 -1.99 -6.87 2.02
CA HIS A 49 -0.80 -7.67 1.83
C HIS A 49 -0.13 -7.23 0.53
N VAL A 50 1.10 -6.75 0.61
CA VAL A 50 1.78 -6.09 -0.51
C VAL A 50 3.06 -6.86 -0.84
N PHE A 51 3.15 -7.36 -2.07
CA PHE A 51 4.38 -7.93 -2.62
C PHE A 51 5.02 -6.90 -3.55
N LEU A 52 6.33 -6.70 -3.39
CA LEU A 52 7.14 -5.80 -4.21
C LEU A 52 8.33 -6.58 -4.74
N ASP A 53 8.47 -6.60 -6.05
CA ASP A 53 9.68 -7.03 -6.75
C ASP A 53 10.28 -5.83 -7.50
N LYS A 54 11.37 -6.04 -8.27
CA LYS A 54 12.10 -5.01 -9.01
C LYS A 54 11.19 -4.07 -9.79
N SER A 55 10.21 -4.63 -10.51
CA SER A 55 9.27 -3.87 -11.33
C SER A 55 7.82 -4.35 -11.25
N LEU A 56 7.48 -5.21 -10.28
CA LEU A 56 6.13 -5.73 -10.11
C LEU A 56 5.65 -5.43 -8.70
N MET A 57 4.38 -5.06 -8.60
CA MET A 57 3.69 -4.85 -7.34
C MET A 57 2.37 -5.61 -7.38
N GLU A 58 2.08 -6.35 -6.32
CA GLU A 58 0.81 -7.03 -6.11
C GLU A 58 0.25 -6.66 -4.73
N VAL A 59 -0.98 -6.18 -4.70
CA VAL A 59 -1.67 -5.74 -3.49
C VAL A 59 -2.93 -6.57 -3.31
N PHE A 60 -2.98 -7.36 -2.25
CA PHE A 60 -4.16 -8.12 -1.85
C PHE A 60 -4.90 -7.38 -0.74
N VAL A 61 -6.20 -7.18 -0.93
CA VAL A 61 -7.02 -6.38 -0.02
C VAL A 61 -7.96 -7.28 0.78
N ASN A 62 -8.02 -7.04 2.09
CA ASN A 62 -8.94 -7.70 3.03
C ASN A 62 -8.95 -9.23 2.92
N GLY A 63 -7.76 -9.84 2.97
CA GLY A 63 -7.59 -11.29 2.87
C GLY A 63 -7.71 -11.85 1.44
N GLY A 64 -7.51 -11.02 0.41
CA GLY A 64 -7.48 -11.44 -0.99
C GLY A 64 -8.85 -11.45 -1.68
N ARG A 65 -9.85 -10.74 -1.15
CA ARG A 65 -11.15 -10.57 -1.83
C ARG A 65 -11.01 -9.77 -3.13
N GLU A 66 -10.07 -8.84 -3.13
CA GLU A 66 -9.69 -8.04 -4.28
C GLU A 66 -8.16 -8.04 -4.40
N SER A 67 -7.64 -7.93 -5.62
CA SER A 67 -6.21 -7.84 -5.88
C SER A 67 -5.91 -6.79 -6.95
N VAL A 68 -4.82 -6.04 -6.76
CA VAL A 68 -4.28 -5.12 -7.77
C VAL A 68 -2.86 -5.53 -8.10
N THR A 69 -2.62 -5.90 -9.36
CA THR A 69 -1.29 -6.21 -9.89
C THR A 69 -0.88 -5.11 -10.86
N ARG A 70 0.33 -4.57 -10.69
CA ARG A 70 0.88 -3.50 -11.54
C ARG A 70 2.37 -3.64 -11.78
N VAL A 71 2.78 -3.31 -13.00
CA VAL A 71 4.17 -2.98 -13.28
C VAL A 71 4.47 -1.59 -12.72
N ILE A 72 5.60 -1.45 -12.03
CA ILE A 72 6.11 -0.18 -11.49
C ILE A 72 7.57 -0.01 -11.89
N HIS A 73 8.04 1.23 -12.01
CA HIS A 73 9.45 1.55 -12.31
C HIS A 73 10.06 2.47 -11.23
N PRO A 74 10.17 1.99 -9.99
CA PRO A 74 10.75 2.77 -8.90
C PRO A 74 12.25 2.97 -9.08
N GLY A 75 12.80 4.02 -8.46
CA GLY A 75 14.24 4.16 -8.34
C GLY A 75 14.84 3.01 -7.53
N GLN A 76 16.09 2.67 -7.83
CA GLN A 76 16.81 1.57 -7.16
C GLN A 76 16.92 1.81 -5.64
N GLU A 77 17.17 3.06 -5.25
CA GLU A 77 17.30 3.48 -3.85
C GLU A 77 15.94 3.88 -3.21
N ASP A 78 14.85 3.85 -3.97
CA ASP A 78 13.52 4.19 -3.45
C ASP A 78 12.98 3.01 -2.63
N LEU A 79 13.44 2.87 -1.39
CA LEU A 79 13.13 1.74 -0.50
C LEU A 79 12.23 2.13 0.68
N GLY A 80 11.91 3.41 0.82
CA GLY A 80 11.12 3.93 1.95
C GLY A 80 9.67 3.46 1.95
N ILE A 81 9.11 3.38 3.16
CA ILE A 81 7.69 3.15 3.43
C ILE A 81 7.18 4.30 4.32
N GLU A 82 6.01 4.85 4.00
CA GLU A 82 5.38 5.90 4.80
C GLU A 82 3.89 5.59 4.97
N VAL A 83 3.39 5.70 6.20
CA VAL A 83 1.94 5.72 6.49
C VAL A 83 1.48 7.16 6.67
N PHE A 84 0.27 7.46 6.22
CA PHE A 84 -0.26 8.83 6.31
C PHE A 84 -1.76 8.84 6.62
N ALA A 85 -2.22 9.98 7.13
CA ALA A 85 -3.62 10.30 7.37
C ALA A 85 -3.90 11.75 6.94
N GLU A 86 -5.09 12.01 6.42
CA GLU A 86 -5.54 13.30 5.91
C GLU A 86 -6.84 13.71 6.60
N GLY A 87 -6.95 14.98 7.00
CA GLY A 87 -8.19 15.53 7.58
C GLY A 87 -8.59 14.90 8.92
N GLY A 88 -7.65 14.28 9.64
CA GLY A 88 -7.86 13.64 10.93
C GLY A 88 -6.79 12.62 11.26
N THR A 89 -7.10 11.68 12.16
CA THR A 89 -6.21 10.62 12.62
C THR A 89 -6.63 9.25 12.09
N ALA A 90 -5.65 8.40 11.81
CA ALA A 90 -5.84 6.98 11.52
C ALA A 90 -4.92 6.16 12.43
N GLU A 91 -5.37 4.98 12.85
CA GLU A 91 -4.60 4.08 13.69
C GLU A 91 -3.98 2.97 12.84
N VAL A 92 -2.67 2.78 12.98
CA VAL A 92 -1.98 1.61 12.43
C VAL A 92 -1.96 0.53 13.50
N ARG A 93 -2.74 -0.55 13.29
CA ARG A 93 -2.82 -1.65 14.26
C ARG A 93 -1.61 -2.57 14.23
N ALA A 94 -1.07 -2.82 13.04
CA ALA A 94 0.10 -3.67 12.83
C ALA A 94 0.77 -3.32 11.49
N ILE A 95 2.09 -3.43 11.45
CA ILE A 95 2.92 -3.43 10.24
C ILE A 95 3.96 -4.52 10.42
N ASP A 96 4.00 -5.44 9.47
CA ASP A 96 5.03 -6.44 9.35
C ASP A 96 5.71 -6.29 7.98
N VAL A 97 7.03 -6.37 7.96
CA VAL A 97 7.84 -6.18 6.75
C VAL A 97 8.88 -7.29 6.69
N TRP A 98 8.97 -7.95 5.53
CA TRP A 98 9.91 -9.03 5.28
C TRP A 98 10.70 -8.77 4.01
N GLU A 99 11.99 -9.06 4.06
CA GLU A 99 12.84 -9.06 2.86
C GLU A 99 12.69 -10.40 2.13
N MET A 100 12.28 -10.36 0.86
CA MET A 100 12.20 -11.53 0.00
C MET A 100 13.55 -11.81 -0.66
N LYS A 101 14.03 -13.05 -0.51
CA LYS A 101 15.23 -13.50 -1.23
C LYS A 101 14.93 -13.70 -2.71
N ALA A 102 15.91 -13.43 -3.56
CA ALA A 102 15.85 -13.82 -4.95
C ALA A 102 15.70 -15.35 -5.07
N ILE A 103 14.88 -15.79 -6.03
CA ILE A 103 14.73 -17.22 -6.36
C ILE A 103 15.87 -17.73 -7.24
N TRP A 104 16.64 -16.82 -7.85
CA TRP A 104 17.77 -17.15 -8.71
C TRP A 104 19.02 -17.40 -7.85
N PRO A 105 19.78 -18.47 -8.11
CA PRO A 105 21.08 -18.66 -7.48
C PRO A 105 22.04 -17.56 -7.96
N ASN A 106 22.85 -17.04 -7.03
CA ASN A 106 24.00 -16.19 -7.35
C ASN A 106 25.09 -16.98 -8.08
#